data_AF-A0A2E2VX84-F1
#
_entry.id   AF-A0A2E2VX84-F1
#
_cell.length_a   1.000
_cell.length_b   1.000
_cell.length_c   1.000
_cell.angle_alpha   90.00
_cell.angle_beta   90.00
_cell.angle_gamma   90.00
#
_symmetry.space_group_name_H-M   'P 1'
#
loop_
_entity.id
_entity.type
_entity.pdbx_description
1 polymer ?
#
loop_
_entity_poly.entity_id
_entity_poly.type
_entity_poly.pdbx_seq_one_letter_code
_entity_poly.pdbx_strand_id
1 'polypeptide(L)'
;MKSEEFKKNDLYSAGLNSFKNKQFYEAHEFWEELWIDYNLSDSKFIQGLIQLSVAYFHITNSNKKGAISLFKKCYVKLKLFAPCHREINISNILRKIQMSQDLLLRIDDMKEFDWSLVPKLED
;
A
#
# COMPACT_ATOMS: atom_id res chain seq x y z
N MET A 1 -19.15 -16.39 -10.07
CA MET A 1 -18.81 -17.56 -10.95
C MET A 1 -17.32 -17.87 -10.79
N LYS A 2 -16.83 -19.12 -11.01
CA LYS A 2 -15.40 -19.47 -10.80
C LYS A 2 -14.40 -18.53 -11.49
N SER A 3 -14.79 -17.91 -12.61
CA SER A 3 -13.99 -16.93 -13.37
C SER A 3 -13.76 -15.60 -12.64
N GLU A 4 -14.74 -15.12 -11.87
CA GLU A 4 -14.61 -13.85 -11.14
C GLU A 4 -13.67 -14.00 -9.96
N GLU A 5 -13.75 -15.11 -9.24
CA GLU A 5 -12.85 -15.38 -8.11
C GLU A 5 -11.39 -15.51 -8.58
N PHE A 6 -11.18 -16.15 -9.72
CA PHE A 6 -9.87 -16.22 -10.35
C PHE A 6 -9.32 -14.83 -10.69
N LYS A 7 -10.12 -14.00 -11.37
CA LYS A 7 -9.71 -12.63 -11.74
C LYS A 7 -9.43 -11.73 -10.52
N LYS A 8 -10.20 -11.86 -9.42
CA LYS A 8 -9.91 -11.15 -8.16
C LYS A 8 -8.54 -11.54 -7.60
N ASN A 9 -8.23 -12.84 -7.58
CA ASN A 9 -6.95 -13.35 -7.08
C ASN A 9 -5.79 -12.94 -7.99
N ASP A 10 -5.98 -12.92 -9.30
CA ASP A 10 -4.99 -12.43 -10.26
C ASP A 10 -4.66 -10.96 -10.03
N LEU A 11 -5.68 -10.09 -9.91
CA LEU A 11 -5.49 -8.67 -9.65
C LEU A 11 -4.80 -8.42 -8.31
N TYR A 12 -5.23 -9.13 -7.27
CA TYR A 12 -4.60 -9.03 -5.96
C TYR A 12 -3.12 -9.41 -6.00
N SER A 13 -2.81 -10.55 -6.63
CA SER A 13 -1.44 -11.07 -6.77
C SER A 13 -0.56 -10.19 -7.67
N ALA A 14 -1.12 -9.65 -8.75
CA ALA A 14 -0.44 -8.70 -9.62
C ALA A 14 -0.05 -7.44 -8.84
N GLY A 15 -0.96 -6.88 -8.04
CA GLY A 15 -0.66 -5.74 -7.18
C GLY A 15 0.43 -6.04 -6.14
N LEU A 16 0.43 -7.22 -5.52
CA LEU A 16 1.50 -7.64 -4.60
C LEU A 16 2.86 -7.72 -5.31
N ASN A 17 2.91 -8.35 -6.49
CA ASN A 17 4.13 -8.47 -7.28
C ASN A 17 4.67 -7.11 -7.71
N SER A 18 3.81 -6.21 -8.19
CA SER A 18 4.20 -4.85 -8.54
C SER A 18 4.72 -4.07 -7.34
N PHE A 19 4.04 -4.14 -6.19
CA PHE A 19 4.48 -3.46 -4.97
C PHE A 19 5.85 -3.97 -4.51
N LYS A 20 6.06 -5.30 -4.52
CA LYS A 20 7.34 -5.93 -4.18
C LYS A 20 8.48 -5.44 -5.07
N ASN A 21 8.21 -5.21 -6.35
CA ASN A 21 9.15 -4.67 -7.32
C ASN A 21 9.25 -3.13 -7.30
N LYS A 22 8.64 -2.46 -6.32
CA LYS A 22 8.56 -0.99 -6.19
C LYS A 22 7.89 -0.29 -7.39
N GLN A 23 7.10 -1.04 -8.15
CA GLN A 23 6.22 -0.55 -9.22
C GLN A 23 4.92 -0.06 -8.57
N PHE A 24 5.01 1.03 -7.82
CA PHE A 24 3.94 1.47 -6.93
C PHE A 24 2.70 1.96 -7.69
N TYR A 25 2.90 2.58 -8.85
CA TYR A 25 1.77 3.03 -9.67
C TYR A 25 1.01 1.83 -10.25
N GLU A 26 1.73 0.84 -10.76
CA GLU A 26 1.15 -0.40 -11.28
C GLU A 26 0.42 -1.19 -10.18
N ALA A 27 0.99 -1.26 -8.98
CA ALA A 27 0.31 -1.86 -7.83
C ALA A 27 -1.00 -1.15 -7.48
N HIS A 28 -1.02 0.19 -7.59
CA HIS A 28 -2.24 0.98 -7.44
C HIS A 28 -3.29 0.60 -8.48
N GLU A 29 -2.93 0.55 -9.77
CA GLU A 29 -3.90 0.25 -10.84
C GLU A 29 -4.57 -1.11 -10.64
N PHE A 30 -3.79 -2.16 -10.34
CA PHE A 30 -4.35 -3.50 -10.14
C PHE A 30 -5.31 -3.58 -8.94
N TRP A 31 -4.96 -2.91 -7.83
CA TRP A 31 -5.82 -2.90 -6.66
C TRP A 31 -7.02 -1.96 -6.82
N GLU A 32 -6.91 -0.90 -7.62
CA GLU A 32 -8.03 -0.03 -7.99
C GLU A 32 -9.03 -0.77 -8.87
N GLU A 33 -8.58 -1.48 -9.91
CA GLU A 33 -9.44 -2.38 -10.72
C GLU A 33 -10.15 -3.39 -9.82
N LEU A 34 -9.41 -4.04 -8.92
CA LEU A 34 -9.97 -4.99 -7.95
C LEU A 34 -11.04 -4.35 -7.05
N TRP A 35 -10.84 -3.10 -6.63
CA TRP A 35 -11.77 -2.40 -5.75
C TRP A 35 -13.01 -1.87 -6.46
N ILE A 36 -12.86 -1.37 -7.69
CA ILE A 36 -13.96 -0.78 -8.47
C ILE A 36 -14.88 -1.88 -9.01
N ASP A 37 -14.31 -2.94 -9.56
CA ASP A 37 -15.08 -3.94 -10.32
C ASP A 37 -15.74 -5.00 -9.43
N TYR A 38 -15.30 -5.11 -8.16
CA TYR A 38 -15.74 -6.18 -7.27
C TYR A 38 -16.20 -5.68 -5.91
N ASN A 39 -17.33 -6.24 -5.44
CA ASN A 39 -17.80 -6.02 -4.08
C ASN A 39 -17.02 -6.89 -3.09
N LEU A 40 -15.95 -6.33 -2.50
CA LEU A 40 -15.06 -7.01 -1.57
C LEU A 40 -15.51 -6.83 -0.12
N SER A 41 -15.57 -7.93 0.63
CA SER A 41 -15.84 -7.91 2.08
C SER A 41 -14.80 -7.09 2.86
N ASP A 42 -13.58 -7.01 2.35
CA ASP A 42 -12.45 -6.27 2.91
C ASP A 42 -12.06 -5.06 2.06
N SER A 43 -13.01 -4.41 1.39
CA SER A 43 -12.76 -3.22 0.56
C SER A 43 -11.90 -2.13 1.24
N LYS A 44 -12.02 -1.94 2.56
CA LYS A 44 -11.17 -1.00 3.31
C LYS A 44 -9.70 -1.41 3.33
N PHE A 45 -9.39 -2.71 3.36
CA PHE A 45 -8.03 -3.22 3.28
C PHE A 45 -7.42 -2.88 1.92
N ILE A 46 -8.12 -3.20 0.83
CA ILE A 46 -7.66 -2.89 -0.53
C ILE A 46 -7.51 -1.38 -0.74
N GLN A 47 -8.44 -0.55 -0.29
CA GLN A 47 -8.27 0.90 -0.29
C GLN A 47 -7.04 1.36 0.53
N GLY A 48 -6.70 0.66 1.60
CA GLY A 48 -5.48 0.90 2.37
C GLY A 48 -4.22 0.61 1.56
N LEU A 49 -4.20 -0.51 0.83
CA LEU A 49 -3.10 -0.88 -0.07
C LEU A 49 -2.95 0.10 -1.25
N ILE A 50 -4.06 0.49 -1.89
CA ILE A 50 -4.09 1.54 -2.92
C ILE A 50 -3.43 2.83 -2.41
N GLN A 51 -3.84 3.31 -1.24
CA GLN A 51 -3.29 4.54 -0.65
C GLN A 51 -1.83 4.38 -0.22
N LEU A 52 -1.43 3.20 0.25
CA LEU A 52 -0.04 2.88 0.58
C LEU A 52 0.86 2.94 -0.65
N SER A 53 0.43 2.32 -1.76
CA SER A 53 1.11 2.39 -3.06
C SER A 53 1.32 3.83 -3.51
N VAL A 54 0.26 4.63 -3.55
CA VAL A 54 0.35 6.01 -4.02
C VAL A 54 1.18 6.88 -3.06
N ALA A 55 1.21 6.58 -1.76
CA ALA A 55 2.11 7.29 -0.82
C ALA A 55 3.59 7.10 -1.20
N TYR A 56 4.00 5.88 -1.54
CA TYR A 56 5.36 5.60 -2.01
C TYR A 56 5.64 6.15 -3.41
N PHE A 57 4.67 6.10 -4.33
CA PHE A 57 4.78 6.77 -5.63
C PHE A 57 4.94 8.29 -5.50
N HIS A 58 4.29 8.92 -4.52
CA HIS A 58 4.51 10.34 -4.25
C HIS A 58 5.93 10.64 -3.78
N ILE A 59 6.61 9.71 -3.09
CA ILE A 59 8.02 9.86 -2.76
C ILE A 59 8.88 9.91 -4.02
N THR A 60 8.64 9.01 -5.00
CA THR A 60 9.41 8.99 -6.27
C THR A 60 9.25 10.28 -7.08
N ASN A 61 8.10 10.96 -6.94
CA ASN A 61 7.80 12.21 -7.64
C ASN A 61 8.08 13.47 -6.78
N SER A 62 8.83 13.35 -5.69
CA SER A 62 9.16 14.44 -4.77
C SER A 62 7.93 15.17 -4.18
N ASN A 63 6.77 14.50 -4.12
CA ASN A 63 5.54 15.01 -3.54
C ASN A 63 5.42 14.65 -2.04
N LYS A 64 6.21 15.33 -1.20
CA LYS A 64 6.26 15.11 0.25
C LYS A 64 4.90 15.26 0.95
N LYS A 65 4.16 16.33 0.63
CA LYS A 65 2.85 16.62 1.24
C LYS A 65 1.83 15.55 0.89
N GLY A 66 1.81 15.10 -0.37
CA GLY A 66 0.96 14.00 -0.82
C GLY A 66 1.27 12.70 -0.10
N ALA A 67 2.56 12.32 -0.03
CA ALA A 67 3.00 11.10 0.65
C ALA A 67 2.54 11.07 2.12
N ILE A 68 2.80 12.14 2.89
CA ILE A 68 2.39 12.23 4.30
C ILE A 68 0.87 12.11 4.45
N SER A 69 0.10 12.78 3.59
CA SER A 69 -1.37 12.74 3.61
C SER A 69 -1.90 11.33 3.37
N LEU A 70 -1.37 10.62 2.37
CA LEU A 70 -1.79 9.26 2.06
C LEU A 70 -1.35 8.25 3.10
N PHE A 71 -0.17 8.38 3.70
CA PHE A 71 0.24 7.54 4.82
C PHE A 71 -0.73 7.64 6.01
N LYS A 72 -1.22 8.84 6.33
CA LYS A 72 -2.24 9.01 7.38
C LYS A 72 -3.54 8.27 7.03
N LYS A 73 -3.99 8.38 5.79
CA LYS A 73 -5.23 7.76 5.32
C LYS A 73 -5.12 6.22 5.27
N CYS A 74 -4.02 5.69 4.73
CA CYS A 74 -3.82 4.25 4.63
C CYS A 74 -3.65 3.62 6.02
N TYR A 75 -2.97 4.29 6.95
CA TYR A 75 -2.83 3.82 8.33
C TYR A 75 -4.19 3.57 9.00
N VAL A 76 -5.12 4.52 8.91
CA VAL A 76 -6.45 4.40 9.52
C VAL A 76 -7.21 3.20 8.96
N LYS A 77 -7.07 2.91 7.65
CA LYS A 77 -7.73 1.78 7.00
C LYS A 77 -7.09 0.45 7.37
N LEU A 78 -5.76 0.36 7.24
CA LEU A 78 -5.01 -0.88 7.48
C LEU A 78 -5.05 -1.28 8.96
N LYS A 79 -5.12 -0.32 9.89
CA LYS A 79 -5.23 -0.61 11.33
C LYS A 79 -6.44 -1.48 11.69
N LEU A 80 -7.51 -1.43 10.90
CA LEU A 80 -8.71 -2.26 11.12
C LEU A 80 -8.45 -3.76 10.93
N PHE A 81 -7.33 -4.13 10.29
CA PHE A 81 -6.97 -5.48 9.90
C PHE A 81 -5.76 -6.02 10.67
N ALA A 82 -5.30 -5.31 11.71
CA ALA A 82 -4.23 -5.76 12.57
C ALA A 82 -4.67 -6.97 13.44
N PRO A 83 -3.76 -7.91 13.76
CA PRO A 83 -2.33 -7.90 13.45
C PRO A 83 -1.98 -8.51 12.08
N CYS A 84 -2.85 -9.32 11.51
CA CYS A 84 -2.63 -10.05 10.26
C CYS A 84 -3.93 -10.15 9.45
N HIS A 85 -3.83 -10.01 8.13
CA HIS A 85 -4.94 -10.17 7.20
C HIS A 85 -4.42 -10.60 5.84
N ARG A 86 -5.08 -11.58 5.19
CA ARG A 86 -4.61 -12.20 3.93
C ARG A 86 -3.14 -12.60 3.96
N GLU A 87 -2.70 -13.23 5.05
CA GLU A 87 -1.31 -13.71 5.23
C GLU A 87 -0.26 -12.58 5.21
N ILE A 88 -0.69 -11.35 5.50
CA ILE A 88 0.18 -10.18 5.58
C ILE A 88 0.21 -9.67 7.02
N ASN A 89 1.42 -9.51 7.56
CA ASN A 89 1.66 -8.86 8.84
C ASN A 89 1.35 -7.36 8.81
N ILE A 90 0.10 -7.01 9.10
CA ILE A 90 -0.40 -5.63 9.15
C ILE A 90 0.31 -4.82 10.22
N SER A 91 0.62 -5.40 11.38
CA SER A 91 1.36 -4.71 12.43
C SER A 91 2.73 -4.21 11.95
N ASN A 92 3.44 -4.99 11.14
CA ASN A 92 4.69 -4.58 10.53
C ASN A 92 4.50 -3.44 9.51
N ILE A 93 3.44 -3.49 8.69
CA ILE A 93 3.11 -2.41 7.76
C ILE A 93 2.84 -1.10 8.51
N LEU A 94 2.03 -1.14 9.56
CA LEU A 94 1.71 0.06 10.36
C LEU A 94 2.98 0.68 10.97
N ARG A 95 3.90 -0.15 11.48
CA ARG A 95 5.20 0.32 11.97
C ARG A 95 6.03 0.98 10.86
N LYS A 96 6.10 0.36 9.68
CA LYS A 96 6.84 0.89 8.51
C LYS A 96 6.23 2.20 7.98
N ILE A 97 4.91 2.33 8.01
CA ILE A 97 4.21 3.59 7.69
C ILE A 97 4.64 4.69 8.67
N GLN A 98 4.60 4.42 9.98
CA GLN A 98 5.00 5.41 10.99
C GLN A 98 6.47 5.83 10.82
N MET A 99 7.38 4.87 10.64
CA MET A 99 8.80 5.16 10.39
C MET A 99 9.00 6.00 9.11
N SER A 100 8.26 5.68 8.04
CA SER A 100 8.29 6.45 6.79
C SER A 100 7.83 7.89 7.02
N GLN A 101 6.74 8.09 7.78
CA GLN A 101 6.23 9.42 8.12
C GLN A 101 7.24 10.22 8.94
N ASP A 102 7.83 9.61 9.97
CA ASP A 102 8.82 10.26 10.83
C ASP A 102 10.07 10.67 10.03
N LEU A 103 10.54 9.82 9.13
CA LEU A 103 11.66 10.15 8.25
C LEU A 103 11.30 11.31 7.33
N LEU A 104 10.13 11.28 6.70
CA LEU A 104 9.68 12.37 5.84
C LEU A 104 9.66 13.70 6.59
N LEU A 105 9.26 13.73 7.85
CA LEU A 105 9.27 14.97 8.62
C LEU A 105 10.68 15.53 8.90
N ARG A 106 11.72 14.70 8.82
CA ARG A 106 13.11 15.06 9.15
C ARG A 106 13.98 15.40 7.93
N ILE A 107 13.71 14.79 6.78
CA ILE A 107 14.51 15.02 5.56
C ILE A 107 14.04 16.27 4.82
N ASP A 108 14.97 17.04 4.26
CA ASP A 108 14.65 18.20 3.42
C ASP A 108 14.55 17.83 1.94
N ASP A 109 15.43 16.94 1.46
CA ASP A 109 15.40 16.36 0.12
C ASP A 109 14.76 14.96 0.14
N MET A 110 13.78 14.73 -0.75
CA MET A 110 13.10 13.45 -0.89
C MET A 110 14.02 12.32 -1.39
N LYS A 111 15.16 12.66 -2.00
CA LYS A 111 16.19 11.69 -2.40
C LYS A 111 16.85 11.00 -1.20
N GLU A 112 16.75 11.57 0.00
CA GLU A 112 17.27 11.00 1.24
C GLU A 112 16.31 9.96 1.87
N PHE A 113 15.16 9.69 1.26
CA PHE A 113 14.24 8.71 1.77
C PHE A 113 14.85 7.30 1.78
N ASP A 114 14.82 6.64 2.94
CA ASP A 114 15.29 5.27 3.11
C ASP A 114 14.25 4.26 2.58
N TRP A 115 14.52 3.72 1.39
CA TRP A 115 13.67 2.72 0.76
C TRP A 115 13.63 1.37 1.47
N SER A 116 14.44 1.14 2.51
CA SER A 116 14.30 -0.01 3.42
C SER A 116 13.02 0.08 4.29
N LEU A 117 12.40 1.25 4.34
CA LEU A 117 11.15 1.51 5.05
C LEU A 117 9.91 1.08 4.26
N VAL A 118 10.04 0.67 3.00
CA VAL A 118 8.93 0.02 2.27
C VAL A 118 8.64 -1.32 2.96
N PRO A 119 7.40 -1.57 3.42
CA PRO A 119 7.07 -2.84 4.04
C PRO A 119 7.08 -3.97 3.00
N LYS A 120 7.44 -5.17 3.44
CA LYS A 120 7.14 -6.38 2.68
C LYS A 120 5.67 -6.74 2.89
N LEU A 121 5.00 -7.13 1.82
CA LEU A 121 3.59 -7.57 1.82
C LEU A 121 3.50 -9.09 1.68
N GLU A 122 4.46 -9.78 2.28
CA GLU A 122 4.58 -11.23 2.36
C GLU A 122 5.18 -11.54 3.75
N ASP A 123 4.75 -12.63 4.36
CA ASP A 123 5.36 -13.18 5.58
C ASP A 123 6.71 -13.87 5.27
#